data_AF-A0A5M3MW76-F1
#
_entry.id   AF-A0A5M3MW76-F1
#
_cell.length_a   1.000
_cell.length_b   1.000
_cell.length_c   1.000
_cell.angle_alpha   90.00
_cell.angle_beta   90.00
_cell.angle_gamma   90.00
#
_symmetry.space_group_name_H-M   'P 1'
#
loop_
_entity.id
_entity.type
_entity.pdbx_description
1 polymer ?
#
loop_
_entity_poly.entity_id
_entity_poly.type
_entity_poly.pdbx_seq_one_letter_code
_entity_poly.pdbx_strand_id
1 'polypeptide(L)'
;MLETLALQRDSQYPPKFIADGLCEVFSPFWADLLHTNIFRYISSDILHQIHQGVFKDHLLKWCTNLVNKNPNTNLDKQFEAIPPYAGLQHFKSGISGIKQWTMGEHKQVQCVFVAALAGSVESHTLTAAHALLNFIYLTQYYSHTTELLAAMQDALHCFYKDKDVFTEWNGNFNIPKLHSLLHYLKIILLLGSLNGLNTKNTEHLHIDFTK
;
A
#
# COMPACT_ATOMS: atom_id res chain seq x y z
N MET A 1 -18.25 18.98 6.72
CA MET A 1 -17.35 19.20 5.57
C MET A 1 -17.96 20.17 4.56
N LEU A 2 -19.07 19.84 3.87
CA LEU A 2 -19.65 20.75 2.85
C LEU A 2 -20.01 22.15 3.38
N GLU A 3 -20.61 22.23 4.57
CA GLU A 3 -20.91 23.49 5.25
C GLU A 3 -19.64 24.29 5.58
N THR A 4 -18.61 23.61 6.09
CA THR A 4 -17.28 24.19 6.38
C THR A 4 -16.63 24.78 5.12
N LEU A 5 -16.74 24.09 3.98
CA LEU A 5 -16.24 24.56 2.70
C LEU A 5 -17.02 25.77 2.17
N ALA A 6 -18.35 25.80 2.35
CA ALA A 6 -19.17 26.94 1.97
C ALA A 6 -18.81 28.20 2.77
N LEU A 7 -18.67 28.07 4.10
CA LEU A 7 -18.24 29.16 4.98
C LEU A 7 -16.83 29.67 4.63
N GLN A 8 -15.90 28.77 4.31
CA GLN A 8 -14.56 29.17 3.85
C GLN A 8 -14.62 29.95 2.53
N ARG A 9 -15.39 29.46 1.55
CA ARG A 9 -15.57 30.13 0.25
C ARG A 9 -16.14 31.53 0.39
N ASP A 10 -17.04 31.72 1.36
CA ASP A 10 -17.66 33.02 1.65
C ASP A 10 -16.76 33.88 2.57
N SER A 11 -15.47 33.55 2.68
CA SER A 11 -14.42 34.24 3.45
C SER A 11 -14.74 34.39 4.95
N GLN A 12 -15.48 33.44 5.52
CA GLN A 12 -15.82 33.42 6.95
C GLN A 12 -14.79 32.67 7.81
N TYR A 13 -13.81 32.01 7.19
CA TYR A 13 -12.68 31.33 7.84
C TYR A 13 -13.08 30.48 9.07
N PRO A 14 -13.99 29.51 8.91
CA PRO A 14 -14.44 28.70 10.03
C PRO A 14 -13.25 27.95 10.66
N PRO A 15 -13.07 27.98 12.01
CA PRO A 15 -11.97 27.29 12.69
C PRO A 15 -11.87 25.79 12.33
N LYS A 16 -13.01 25.19 12.00
CA LYS A 16 -13.11 23.80 11.57
C LYS A 16 -12.38 23.51 10.24
N PHE A 17 -12.19 24.50 9.37
CA PHE A 17 -11.45 24.32 8.12
C PHE A 17 -10.00 23.92 8.38
N ILE A 18 -9.32 24.63 9.28
CA ILE A 18 -7.94 24.32 9.70
C ILE A 18 -7.93 23.04 10.54
N ALA A 19 -8.90 22.87 11.44
CA ALA A 19 -8.98 21.68 12.30
C ALA A 19 -9.14 20.38 11.50
N ASP A 20 -9.88 20.43 10.38
CA ASP A 20 -10.06 19.31 9.46
C ASP A 20 -8.85 19.13 8.49
N GLY A 21 -7.82 19.98 8.59
CA GLY A 21 -6.61 19.92 7.76
C GLY A 21 -6.84 20.34 6.30
N LEU A 22 -7.89 21.11 6.03
CA LEU A 22 -8.21 21.58 4.68
C LEU A 22 -7.28 22.74 4.28
N CYS A 23 -6.91 22.78 3.01
CA CYS A 23 -6.06 23.82 2.43
C CYS A 23 -6.77 24.49 1.24
N GLU A 24 -6.65 25.81 1.14
CA GLU A 24 -7.09 26.55 -0.03
C GLU A 24 -6.14 26.30 -1.20
N VAL A 25 -6.70 26.07 -2.38
CA VAL A 25 -5.94 25.90 -3.63
C VAL A 25 -6.16 27.13 -4.48
N PHE A 26 -5.20 28.05 -4.47
CA PHE A 26 -5.26 29.29 -5.22
C PHE A 26 -4.84 29.07 -6.67
N SER A 27 -5.71 29.43 -7.61
CA SER A 27 -5.44 29.44 -9.06
C SER A 27 -4.61 28.24 -9.54
N PRO A 28 -5.09 27.00 -9.32
CA PRO A 28 -4.34 25.83 -9.77
C PRO A 28 -4.14 25.88 -11.29
N PHE A 29 -3.06 25.27 -11.80
CA PHE A 29 -2.76 25.32 -13.24
C PHE A 29 -3.90 24.75 -14.12
N TRP A 30 -4.76 23.91 -13.55
CA TRP A 30 -5.94 23.33 -14.21
C TRP A 30 -7.23 24.16 -14.06
N ALA A 31 -7.18 25.36 -13.46
CA ALA A 31 -8.36 26.19 -13.22
C ALA A 31 -9.13 26.51 -14.50
N ASP A 32 -8.42 26.76 -15.60
CA ASP A 32 -9.01 27.15 -16.89
C ASP A 32 -9.35 25.94 -17.78
N LEU A 33 -9.14 24.70 -17.30
CA LEU A 33 -9.47 23.49 -18.04
C LEU A 33 -10.95 23.11 -17.84
N LEU A 34 -11.85 23.84 -18.52
CA LEU A 34 -13.32 23.76 -18.38
C LEU A 34 -13.94 22.36 -18.52
N HIS A 35 -13.28 21.45 -19.24
CA HIS A 35 -13.77 20.10 -19.49
C HIS A 35 -12.94 19.00 -18.78
N THR A 36 -12.04 19.40 -17.88
CA THR A 36 -11.12 18.48 -17.20
C THR A 36 -11.45 18.36 -15.73
N ASN A 37 -11.82 17.16 -15.30
CA ASN A 37 -11.90 16.84 -13.88
C ASN A 37 -10.55 16.24 -13.43
N ILE A 38 -9.65 17.08 -12.91
CA ILE A 38 -8.29 16.67 -12.51
C ILE A 38 -8.30 15.49 -11.53
N PHE A 39 -9.32 15.40 -10.66
CA PHE A 39 -9.44 14.35 -9.66
C PHE A 39 -9.67 12.96 -10.26
N ARG A 40 -10.10 12.87 -11.53
CA ARG A 40 -10.20 11.61 -12.27
C ARG A 40 -8.87 11.14 -12.85
N TYR A 41 -7.87 12.02 -12.91
CA TYR A 41 -6.55 11.75 -13.47
C TYR A 41 -5.47 11.54 -12.39
N ILE A 42 -5.80 11.78 -11.13
CA ILE A 42 -4.92 11.41 -10.01
C ILE A 42 -4.95 9.88 -9.87
N SER A 43 -3.87 9.25 -10.31
CA SER A 43 -3.71 7.80 -10.26
C SER A 43 -3.26 7.31 -8.87
N SER A 44 -3.46 6.03 -8.63
CA SER A 44 -2.84 5.29 -7.53
C SER A 44 -1.36 5.05 -7.80
N ASP A 45 -0.57 5.07 -6.73
CA ASP A 45 0.87 4.84 -6.79
C ASP A 45 1.23 3.46 -6.24
N ILE A 46 2.04 2.68 -6.95
CA ILE A 46 2.41 1.34 -6.48
C ILE A 46 3.54 1.41 -5.43
N LEU A 47 4.47 2.35 -5.56
CA LEU A 47 5.62 2.40 -4.66
C LEU A 47 5.23 2.89 -3.25
N HIS A 48 4.80 4.13 -3.14
CA HIS A 48 4.59 4.82 -1.88
C HIS A 48 3.29 4.39 -1.19
N GLN A 49 2.24 4.08 -1.95
CA GLN A 49 0.98 3.63 -1.36
C GLN A 49 1.03 2.13 -1.06
N ILE A 50 1.39 1.27 -2.03
CA ILE A 50 1.36 -0.19 -1.84
C ILE A 50 2.61 -0.72 -1.15
N HIS A 51 3.79 -0.63 -1.77
CA HIS A 51 4.97 -1.31 -1.25
C HIS A 51 5.46 -0.70 0.07
N GLN A 52 5.55 0.62 0.12
CA GLN A 52 5.98 1.32 1.33
C GLN A 52 4.85 1.44 2.34
N GLY A 53 3.69 1.94 1.92
CA GLY A 53 2.56 2.15 2.81
C GLY A 53 1.91 0.87 3.33
N VAL A 54 1.14 0.22 2.47
CA VAL A 54 0.31 -0.92 2.86
C VAL A 54 1.15 -2.10 3.32
N PHE A 55 2.22 -2.43 2.60
CA PHE A 55 3.06 -3.57 2.96
C PHE A 55 4.03 -3.24 4.09
N LYS A 56 5.00 -2.35 3.90
CA LYS A 56 6.08 -2.14 4.88
C LYS A 56 5.60 -1.42 6.15
N ASP A 57 4.91 -0.29 6.03
CA ASP A 57 4.53 0.53 7.19
C ASP A 57 3.45 -0.15 8.05
N HIS A 58 2.69 -1.06 7.45
CA HIS A 58 1.51 -1.68 8.06
C HIS A 58 1.59 -3.22 8.12
N LEU A 59 1.34 -3.94 7.03
CA LEU A 59 1.22 -5.40 7.07
C LEU A 59 2.44 -6.10 7.67
N LEU A 60 3.64 -5.73 7.20
CA LEU A 60 4.90 -6.24 7.69
C LEU A 60 5.01 -6.01 9.20
N LYS A 61 4.80 -4.78 9.66
CA LYS A 61 4.87 -4.42 11.08
C LYS A 61 3.87 -5.20 11.93
N TRP A 62 2.63 -5.35 11.49
CA TRP A 62 1.61 -6.10 12.22
C TRP A 62 1.98 -7.57 12.34
N CYS A 63 2.43 -8.20 11.25
CA CYS A 63 2.81 -9.60 11.28
C CYS A 63 4.08 -9.83 12.10
N THR A 64 5.08 -8.95 12.02
CA THR A 64 6.27 -8.99 12.88
C THR A 64 5.88 -8.99 14.35
N ASN A 65 4.97 -8.09 14.74
CA ASN A 65 4.52 -8.02 16.12
C ASN A 65 3.78 -9.30 16.55
N LEU A 66 2.95 -9.88 15.67
CA LEU A 66 2.26 -11.15 15.95
C LEU A 66 3.22 -12.32 16.09
N VAL A 67 4.20 -12.46 15.20
CA VAL A 67 5.24 -13.50 15.29
C VAL A 67 6.03 -13.36 16.59
N ASN A 68 6.37 -12.13 16.97
CA ASN A 68 7.19 -11.88 18.16
C ASN A 68 6.39 -11.97 19.49
N LYS A 69 5.06 -12.17 19.46
CA LYS A 69 4.30 -12.47 20.69
C LYS A 69 4.73 -13.77 21.34
N ASN A 70 5.10 -14.76 20.53
CA ASN A 70 5.66 -16.00 21.03
C ASN A 70 7.19 -15.81 21.19
N PRO A 71 7.74 -15.96 22.41
CA PRO A 71 9.16 -15.69 22.67
C PRO A 71 10.11 -16.66 21.97
N ASN A 72 9.59 -17.80 21.48
CA ASN A 72 10.37 -18.80 20.75
C ASN A 72 10.39 -18.56 19.24
N THR A 73 9.60 -17.62 18.73
CA THR A 73 9.54 -17.28 17.31
C THR A 73 10.08 -15.87 17.07
N ASN A 74 10.73 -15.69 15.93
CA ASN A 74 11.28 -14.41 15.51
C ASN A 74 11.22 -14.35 13.99
N LEU A 75 10.65 -13.27 13.45
CA LEU A 75 10.45 -13.15 12.00
C LEU A 75 11.78 -13.18 11.23
N ASP A 76 12.84 -12.54 11.72
CA ASP A 76 14.16 -12.56 11.06
C ASP A 76 14.72 -13.98 10.97
N LYS A 77 14.57 -14.78 12.04
CA LYS A 77 14.96 -16.19 12.03
C LYS A 77 14.16 -17.00 11.01
N GLN A 78 12.88 -16.67 10.80
CA GLN A 78 12.08 -17.32 9.77
C GLN A 78 12.58 -16.96 8.36
N PHE A 79 12.92 -15.70 8.10
CA PHE A 79 13.55 -15.29 6.85
C PHE A 79 14.90 -15.97 6.60
N GLU A 80 15.72 -16.12 7.64
CA GLU A 80 17.01 -16.83 7.58
C GLU A 80 16.84 -18.32 7.27
N ALA A 81 15.78 -18.94 7.77
CA ALA A 81 15.49 -20.36 7.57
C ALA A 81 15.01 -20.71 6.15
N ILE A 82 14.63 -19.71 5.35
CA ILE A 82 14.16 -19.94 3.98
C ILE A 82 15.33 -20.42 3.11
N PRO A 83 15.24 -21.60 2.48
CA PRO A 83 16.33 -22.14 1.68
C PRO A 83 16.62 -21.24 0.47
N PRO A 84 17.89 -21.13 0.03
CA PRO A 84 18.23 -20.41 -1.18
C PRO A 84 17.51 -21.00 -2.40
N TYR A 85 16.93 -20.13 -3.22
CA TYR A 85 16.27 -20.50 -4.47
C TYR A 85 16.69 -19.55 -5.60
N ALA A 86 16.83 -20.07 -6.81
CA ALA A 86 17.25 -19.28 -7.96
C ALA A 86 16.25 -18.15 -8.26
N GLY A 87 16.72 -16.91 -8.31
CA GLY A 87 15.87 -15.73 -8.57
C GLY A 87 15.20 -15.12 -7.33
N LEU A 88 15.35 -15.73 -6.15
CA LEU A 88 14.92 -15.15 -4.87
C LEU A 88 16.13 -14.72 -4.04
N GLN A 89 16.00 -13.56 -3.40
CA GLN A 89 17.00 -13.08 -2.46
C GLN A 89 16.94 -13.88 -1.17
N HIS A 90 18.09 -14.40 -0.72
CA HIS A 90 18.21 -15.07 0.56
C HIS A 90 18.64 -14.07 1.65
N PHE A 91 17.81 -13.93 2.68
CA PHE A 91 17.98 -12.95 3.77
C PHE A 91 18.75 -13.58 4.94
N LYS A 92 20.08 -13.72 4.80
CA LYS A 92 20.99 -14.38 5.76
C LYS A 92 21.04 -13.78 7.17
N SER A 93 20.51 -12.57 7.35
CA SER A 93 20.47 -11.87 8.65
C SER A 93 19.09 -11.26 8.89
N GLY A 94 18.06 -11.90 8.34
CA GLY A 94 16.70 -11.37 8.33
C GLY A 94 16.56 -10.07 7.55
N ILE A 95 15.56 -9.29 7.92
CA ILE A 95 15.14 -8.05 7.25
C ILE A 95 15.19 -6.83 8.18
N SER A 96 15.30 -7.01 9.50
CA SER A 96 15.34 -5.88 10.46
C SER A 96 16.55 -4.95 10.27
N GLY A 97 17.62 -5.43 9.64
CA GLY A 97 18.80 -4.61 9.32
C GLY A 97 18.60 -3.60 8.17
N ILE A 98 17.52 -3.73 7.40
CA ILE A 98 17.26 -2.89 6.21
C ILE A 98 16.73 -1.52 6.67
N LYS A 99 17.63 -0.52 6.70
CA LYS A 99 17.27 0.86 7.07
C LYS A 99 16.64 1.63 5.91
N GLN A 100 17.25 1.53 4.73
CA GLN A 100 16.76 2.14 3.50
C GLN A 100 16.25 1.04 2.59
N TRP A 101 14.95 1.05 2.33
CA TRP A 101 14.31 0.03 1.53
C TRP A 101 14.30 0.47 0.07
N THR A 102 14.91 -0.32 -0.79
CA THR A 102 14.79 -0.20 -2.23
C THR A 102 13.52 -0.88 -2.73
N MET A 103 13.03 -0.47 -3.89
CA MET A 103 11.94 -1.18 -4.58
C MET A 103 12.25 -2.67 -4.80
N GLY A 104 13.51 -3.01 -5.08
CA GLY A 104 13.94 -4.40 -5.25
C GLY A 104 13.76 -5.22 -3.97
N GLU A 105 14.22 -4.68 -2.83
CA GLU A 105 14.07 -5.33 -1.52
C GLU A 105 12.60 -5.49 -1.14
N HIS A 106 11.76 -4.47 -1.36
CA HIS A 106 10.32 -4.59 -1.15
C HIS A 106 9.74 -5.80 -1.87
N LYS A 107 10.05 -5.97 -3.17
CA LYS A 107 9.53 -7.08 -3.96
C LYS A 107 10.07 -8.43 -3.50
N GLN A 108 11.37 -8.51 -3.22
CA GLN A 108 11.99 -9.76 -2.78
C GLN A 108 11.47 -10.22 -1.42
N VAL A 109 11.28 -9.30 -0.47
CA VAL A 109 10.66 -9.61 0.83
C VAL A 109 9.22 -10.06 0.63
N GLN A 110 8.43 -9.37 -0.21
CA GLN A 110 7.04 -9.76 -0.51
C GLN A 110 6.93 -11.19 -1.08
N CYS A 111 7.88 -11.63 -1.92
CA CYS A 111 7.88 -12.97 -2.51
C CYS A 111 7.97 -14.08 -1.47
N VAL A 112 8.71 -13.85 -0.39
CA VAL A 112 8.98 -14.89 0.62
C VAL A 112 8.24 -14.66 1.93
N PHE A 113 7.50 -13.56 2.05
CA PHE A 113 6.86 -13.15 3.30
C PHE A 113 5.86 -14.17 3.83
N VAL A 114 4.99 -14.72 2.99
CA VAL A 114 4.01 -15.74 3.42
C VAL A 114 4.71 -16.99 3.92
N ALA A 115 5.80 -17.40 3.27
CA ALA A 115 6.61 -18.52 3.73
C ALA A 115 7.27 -18.21 5.08
N ALA A 116 7.77 -16.99 5.29
CA ALA A 116 8.33 -16.56 6.57
C ALA A 116 7.29 -16.52 7.72
N LEU A 117 6.01 -16.34 7.40
CA LEU A 117 4.92 -16.37 8.40
C LEU A 117 4.41 -17.78 8.69
N ALA A 118 4.59 -18.72 7.78
CA ALA A 118 4.04 -20.07 7.90
C ALA A 118 4.51 -20.75 9.19
N GLY A 119 3.57 -21.31 9.95
CA GLY A 119 3.84 -21.97 11.23
C GLY A 119 4.19 -21.04 12.40
N SER A 120 4.30 -19.72 12.17
CA SER A 120 4.61 -18.73 13.20
C SER A 120 3.44 -17.83 13.59
N VAL A 121 2.34 -17.88 12.83
CA VAL A 121 1.11 -17.12 13.08
C VAL A 121 -0.13 -18.00 12.90
N GLU A 122 -1.27 -17.55 13.39
CA GLU A 122 -2.56 -18.21 13.19
C GLU A 122 -2.99 -18.22 11.72
N SER A 123 -3.84 -19.18 11.35
CA SER A 123 -4.32 -19.37 9.98
C SER A 123 -5.02 -18.13 9.40
N HIS A 124 -5.79 -17.41 10.21
CA HIS A 124 -6.47 -16.18 9.76
C HIS A 124 -5.48 -15.06 9.43
N THR A 125 -4.43 -14.88 10.24
CA THR A 125 -3.34 -13.93 9.96
C THR A 125 -2.63 -14.27 8.65
N LEU A 126 -2.31 -15.54 8.43
CA LEU A 126 -1.68 -15.99 7.19
C LEU A 126 -2.59 -15.75 5.99
N THR A 127 -3.89 -16.02 6.13
CA THR A 127 -4.91 -15.79 5.08
C THR A 127 -5.01 -14.32 4.71
N ALA A 128 -5.10 -13.42 5.71
CA ALA A 128 -5.18 -11.98 5.47
C ALA A 128 -3.89 -11.45 4.81
N ALA A 129 -2.72 -11.85 5.29
CA ALA A 129 -1.44 -11.45 4.72
C ALA A 129 -1.26 -11.93 3.27
N HIS A 130 -1.61 -13.19 3.00
CA HIS A 130 -1.57 -13.76 1.66
C HIS A 130 -2.57 -13.08 0.72
N ALA A 131 -3.79 -12.80 1.17
CA ALA A 131 -4.80 -12.09 0.40
C ALA A 131 -4.33 -10.67 0.02
N LEU A 132 -3.75 -9.92 0.97
CA LEU A 132 -3.21 -8.60 0.68
C LEU A 132 -2.03 -8.68 -0.30
N LEU A 133 -1.13 -9.65 -0.15
CA LEU A 133 -0.04 -9.85 -1.11
C LEU A 133 -0.54 -10.20 -2.50
N ASN A 134 -1.57 -11.05 -2.64
CA ASN A 134 -2.17 -11.34 -3.94
C ASN A 134 -2.69 -10.07 -4.61
N PHE A 135 -3.37 -9.20 -3.86
CA PHE A 135 -3.78 -7.90 -4.36
C PHE A 135 -2.56 -7.08 -4.84
N ILE A 136 -1.50 -6.99 -4.03
CA ILE A 136 -0.25 -6.28 -4.38
C ILE A 136 0.38 -6.84 -5.66
N TYR A 137 0.40 -8.16 -5.85
CA TYR A 137 0.91 -8.77 -7.07
C TYR A 137 0.05 -8.44 -8.28
N LEU A 138 -1.27 -8.56 -8.16
CA LEU A 138 -2.20 -8.28 -9.25
C LEU A 138 -2.12 -6.83 -9.72
N THR A 139 -1.99 -5.86 -8.80
CA THR A 139 -1.88 -4.43 -9.16
C THR A 139 -0.64 -4.08 -10.00
N GLN A 140 0.38 -4.94 -10.02
CA GLN A 140 1.62 -4.73 -10.77
C GLN A 140 1.56 -5.28 -12.20
N TYR A 141 0.44 -5.87 -12.62
CA TYR A 141 0.35 -6.47 -13.95
C TYR A 141 0.30 -5.37 -15.03
N TYR A 142 0.95 -5.62 -16.17
CA TYR A 142 0.99 -4.66 -17.29
C TYR A 142 -0.35 -4.56 -18.03
N SER A 143 -1.19 -5.57 -17.91
CA SER A 143 -2.53 -5.62 -18.46
C SER A 143 -3.45 -6.39 -17.51
N HIS A 144 -4.73 -6.05 -17.52
CA HIS A 144 -5.74 -6.70 -16.70
C HIS A 144 -6.87 -7.22 -17.57
N THR A 145 -7.28 -8.45 -17.30
CA THR A 145 -8.52 -9.02 -17.83
C THR A 145 -9.62 -8.90 -16.79
N THR A 146 -10.87 -9.17 -17.17
CA THR A 146 -12.01 -9.17 -16.24
C THR A 146 -11.80 -10.18 -15.11
N GLU A 147 -11.19 -11.33 -15.41
CA GLU A 147 -10.87 -12.37 -14.44
C GLU A 147 -9.81 -11.89 -13.43
N LEU A 148 -8.77 -11.19 -13.89
CA LEU A 148 -7.75 -10.62 -13.01
C LEU A 148 -8.34 -9.51 -12.13
N LEU A 149 -9.24 -8.67 -12.65
CA LEU A 149 -9.93 -7.66 -11.86
C LEU A 149 -10.84 -8.29 -10.80
N ALA A 150 -11.56 -9.36 -11.15
CA ALA A 150 -12.37 -10.12 -10.19
C ALA A 150 -11.49 -10.73 -9.08
N ALA A 151 -10.37 -11.37 -9.45
CA ALA A 151 -9.41 -11.92 -8.49
C ALA A 151 -8.83 -10.83 -7.57
N MET A 152 -8.62 -9.61 -8.10
CA MET A 152 -8.14 -8.47 -7.32
C MET A 152 -9.19 -7.99 -6.31
N GLN A 153 -10.47 -7.95 -6.71
CA GLN A 153 -11.58 -7.65 -5.79
C GLN A 153 -11.71 -8.72 -4.69
N ASP A 154 -11.61 -10.00 -5.07
CA ASP A 154 -11.72 -11.12 -4.14
C ASP A 154 -10.57 -11.13 -3.14
N ALA A 155 -9.36 -10.80 -3.58
CA ALA A 155 -8.20 -10.62 -2.70
C ALA A 155 -8.45 -9.52 -1.65
N LEU A 156 -9.04 -8.38 -2.03
CA LEU A 156 -9.45 -7.35 -1.07
C LEU A 156 -10.53 -7.86 -0.12
N HIS A 157 -11.59 -8.51 -0.63
CA HIS A 157 -12.65 -9.04 0.21
C HIS A 157 -12.13 -10.03 1.25
N CYS A 158 -11.22 -10.93 0.83
CA CYS A 158 -10.59 -11.90 1.71
C CYS A 158 -9.75 -11.19 2.80
N PHE A 159 -8.95 -10.19 2.43
CA PHE A 159 -8.23 -9.38 3.40
C PHE A 159 -9.18 -8.68 4.38
N TYR A 160 -10.22 -7.99 3.90
CA TYR A 160 -11.16 -7.26 4.75
C TYR A 160 -12.00 -8.16 5.65
N LYS A 161 -12.21 -9.43 5.28
CA LYS A 161 -12.90 -10.42 6.10
C LYS A 161 -12.09 -10.80 7.34
N ASP A 162 -10.77 -10.96 7.18
CA ASP A 162 -9.88 -11.42 8.24
C ASP A 162 -9.02 -10.31 8.85
N LYS A 163 -9.11 -9.05 8.37
CA LYS A 163 -8.23 -7.95 8.83
C LYS A 163 -8.25 -7.73 10.34
N ASP A 164 -9.35 -8.06 11.01
CA ASP A 164 -9.55 -7.77 12.43
C ASP A 164 -8.55 -8.54 13.33
N VAL A 165 -7.85 -9.55 12.81
CA VAL A 165 -6.68 -10.16 13.46
C VAL A 165 -5.56 -9.16 13.78
N PHE A 166 -5.52 -8.02 13.07
CA PHE A 166 -4.54 -6.95 13.30
C PHE A 166 -5.07 -5.80 14.18
N THR A 167 -6.30 -5.90 14.72
CA THR A 167 -6.97 -4.82 15.46
C THR A 167 -6.16 -4.33 16.67
N GLU A 168 -5.53 -5.24 17.40
CA GLU A 168 -4.68 -4.91 18.56
C GLU A 168 -3.56 -3.91 18.23
N TRP A 169 -3.11 -3.89 16.97
CA TRP A 169 -2.01 -3.07 16.50
C TRP A 169 -2.45 -1.83 15.71
N ASN A 170 -3.75 -1.68 15.46
CA ASN A 170 -4.23 -0.66 14.52
C ASN A 170 -5.62 -0.07 14.83
N GLY A 171 -6.23 -0.42 15.96
CA GLY A 171 -7.47 0.17 16.46
C GLY A 171 -8.64 -0.01 15.49
N ASN A 172 -8.85 0.95 14.59
CA ASN A 172 -10.02 1.03 13.71
C ASN A 172 -9.71 0.95 12.21
N PHE A 173 -8.45 0.69 11.80
CA PHE A 173 -8.04 0.64 10.39
C PHE A 173 -8.32 1.91 9.57
N ASN A 174 -8.45 3.07 10.21
CA ASN A 174 -8.58 4.36 9.54
C ASN A 174 -7.23 4.83 8.97
N ILE A 175 -6.67 4.04 8.06
CA ILE A 175 -5.41 4.33 7.38
C ILE A 175 -5.75 4.77 5.95
N PRO A 176 -5.41 6.03 5.56
CA PRO A 176 -5.67 6.52 4.22
C PRO A 176 -5.10 5.62 3.11
N LYS A 177 -3.89 5.09 3.29
CA LYS A 177 -3.24 4.17 2.33
C LYS A 177 -3.92 2.80 2.23
N LEU A 178 -4.61 2.34 3.27
CA LEU A 178 -5.37 1.08 3.23
C LEU A 178 -6.75 1.32 2.60
N HIS A 179 -7.39 2.44 2.94
CA HIS A 179 -8.64 2.86 2.30
C HIS A 179 -8.47 3.07 0.79
N SER A 180 -7.31 3.61 0.36
CA SER A 180 -7.05 3.86 -1.06
C SER A 180 -7.17 2.59 -1.91
N LEU A 181 -6.91 1.40 -1.34
CA LEU A 181 -7.02 0.11 -2.03
C LEU A 181 -8.40 -0.12 -2.67
N LEU A 182 -9.47 0.38 -2.05
CA LEU A 182 -10.84 0.26 -2.56
C LEU A 182 -11.04 0.98 -3.92
N HIS A 183 -10.16 1.93 -4.24
CA HIS A 183 -10.25 2.73 -5.46
C HIS A 183 -9.39 2.19 -6.61
N TYR A 184 -8.50 1.22 -6.36
CA TYR A 184 -7.56 0.72 -7.37
C TYR A 184 -8.26 0.11 -8.59
N LEU A 185 -9.32 -0.69 -8.38
CA LEU A 185 -10.07 -1.29 -9.49
C LEU A 185 -10.67 -0.21 -10.40
N LYS A 186 -11.30 0.81 -9.79
CA LYS A 186 -11.88 1.93 -10.52
C LYS A 186 -10.81 2.71 -11.28
N ILE A 187 -9.65 2.94 -10.67
CA ILE A 187 -8.54 3.64 -11.31
C ILE A 187 -8.00 2.82 -12.50
N ILE A 188 -7.82 1.51 -12.35
CA ILE A 188 -7.36 0.64 -13.44
C ILE A 188 -8.35 0.65 -14.61
N LEU A 189 -9.65 0.59 -14.34
CA LEU A 189 -10.69 0.67 -15.37
C LEU A 189 -10.72 2.03 -16.08
N LEU A 190 -10.39 3.11 -15.38
CA LEU A 190 -10.42 4.47 -15.94
C LEU A 190 -9.14 4.84 -16.69
N LEU A 191 -7.98 4.45 -16.18
CA LEU A 191 -6.67 4.95 -16.61
C LEU A 191 -5.76 3.85 -17.19
N GLY A 192 -6.15 2.58 -17.10
CA GLY A 192 -5.33 1.44 -17.51
C GLY A 192 -4.39 0.94 -16.41
N SER A 193 -3.38 0.16 -16.79
CA SER A 193 -2.46 -0.44 -15.82
C SER A 193 -1.61 0.61 -15.11
N LEU A 194 -1.39 0.40 -13.81
CA LEU A 194 -0.73 1.38 -12.94
C LEU A 194 0.78 1.47 -13.17
N ASN A 195 1.38 0.51 -13.87
CA ASN A 195 2.83 0.52 -14.18
C ASN A 195 3.25 1.78 -14.96
N GLY A 196 2.39 2.29 -15.84
CA GLY A 196 2.65 3.52 -16.60
C GLY A 196 2.44 4.81 -15.80
N LEU A 197 1.76 4.74 -14.66
CA LEU A 197 1.30 5.90 -13.88
C LEU A 197 1.99 6.01 -12.50
N ASN A 198 2.89 5.08 -12.19
CA ASN A 198 3.62 4.98 -10.94
C ASN A 198 4.76 6.02 -10.87
N THR A 199 4.94 6.64 -9.70
CA THR A 199 6.01 7.63 -9.45
C THR A 199 7.41 7.05 -9.54
N LYS A 200 7.56 5.72 -9.57
CA LYS A 200 8.86 5.06 -9.82
C LYS A 200 9.54 5.59 -11.08
N ASN A 201 8.76 5.87 -12.13
CA ASN A 201 9.31 6.36 -13.41
C ASN A 201 9.96 7.74 -13.25
N THR A 202 9.35 8.62 -12.44
CA THR A 202 9.89 9.95 -12.15
C THR A 202 11.00 9.92 -11.09
N GLU A 203 10.96 8.99 -10.13
CA GLU A 203 12.01 8.81 -9.12
C GLU A 203 13.35 8.39 -9.76
N HIS A 204 13.32 7.58 -10.82
CA HIS A 204 14.55 7.24 -11.55
C HIS A 204 15.24 8.46 -12.14
N LEU A 205 14.47 9.44 -12.62
CA LEU A 205 15.01 10.69 -13.15
C LEU A 205 15.69 11.53 -12.06
N HIS A 206 15.22 11.47 -10.81
CA HIS A 206 15.91 12.15 -9.71
C HIS A 206 17.36 11.66 -9.56
N ILE A 207 17.63 10.35 -9.75
CA ILE A 207 19.00 9.80 -9.67
C ILE A 207 19.91 10.43 -10.72
N ASP A 208 19.39 10.71 -11.91
CA ASP A 208 20.16 11.27 -13.03
C ASP A 208 20.30 12.80 -12.93
N PHE A 209 19.28 13.49 -12.40
CA PHE A 209 19.28 14.96 -12.29
C PHE A 209 19.86 15.52 -10.99
N THR A 210 20.07 14.70 -9.95
CA THR A 210 20.71 15.12 -8.69
C THR A 210 22.17 14.67 -8.54
N LYS A 211 22.77 14.12 -9.60
CA LYS A 211 24.21 13.83 -9.65
C LYS A 211 25.01 15.03 -10.14
#